data_AF-A0AAN5CXT0-F1
#
_entry.id   AF-A0AAN5CXT0-F1
#
_cell.length_a   1.000
_cell.length_b   1.000
_cell.length_c   1.000
_cell.angle_alpha   90.00
_cell.angle_beta   90.00
_cell.angle_gamma   90.00
#
_symmetry.space_group_name_H-M   'P 1'
#
loop_
_entity.id
_entity.type
_entity.pdbx_description
1 polymer ?
#
loop_
_entity_poly.entity_id
_entity_poly.type
_entity_poly.pdbx_seq_one_letter_code
_entity_poly.pdbx_strand_id
1 'polypeptide(L)'
;NFADTPYLRLQANLIAIQQTYQEVQIKNTWTALISSEFHANCVDQNCVDRAMQLQQKGINSTRTQVACYTYPLSKLHTQICMGDFCYWHNVSGGVTGGCFTVDDSLAEGDMEVWRWKYGV
;
A
#
# COMPACT_ATOMS: atom_id res chain seq x y z
N ASN A 1 26.11 -3.81 -24.41
CA ASN A 1 25.37 -2.52 -24.50
C ASN A 1 23.88 -2.79 -24.42
N PHE A 2 23.34 -2.81 -23.21
CA PHE A 2 21.89 -2.86 -22.97
C PHE A 2 21.35 -1.45 -23.18
N ALA A 3 21.08 -1.10 -24.43
CA ALA A 3 20.45 0.16 -24.78
C ALA A 3 18.97 0.10 -24.40
N ASP A 4 18.61 0.92 -23.41
CA ASP A 4 17.32 1.58 -23.22
C ASP A 4 16.08 0.78 -23.61
N THR A 5 15.69 -0.15 -22.73
CA THR A 5 14.28 -0.55 -22.65
C THR A 5 13.51 0.65 -22.09
N PRO A 6 12.47 1.17 -22.76
CA PRO A 6 11.67 2.25 -22.21
C PRO A 6 10.99 1.74 -20.95
N TYR A 7 11.43 2.24 -19.80
CA TYR A 7 10.78 1.96 -18.52
C TYR A 7 9.34 2.48 -18.61
N LEU A 8 8.37 1.57 -18.49
CA LEU A 8 6.97 1.92 -18.33
C LEU A 8 6.83 2.59 -16.95
N ARG A 9 6.84 3.92 -16.91
CA ARG A 9 6.67 4.66 -15.66
C ARG A 9 5.19 4.83 -15.41
N LEU A 10 4.59 3.90 -14.67
CA LEU A 10 3.23 4.05 -14.15
C LEU A 10 3.21 5.24 -13.18
N GLN A 11 2.80 6.40 -13.68
CA GLN A 11 2.47 7.57 -12.89
C GLN A 11 0.99 7.43 -12.51
N ALA A 12 0.73 6.85 -11.35
CA ALA A 12 -0.63 6.66 -10.84
C ALA A 12 -0.76 7.25 -9.43
N ASN A 13 -1.85 7.98 -9.21
CA ASN A 13 -2.25 8.40 -7.89
C ASN A 13 -2.68 7.19 -7.08
N LEU A 14 -2.11 7.03 -5.89
CA LEU A 14 -2.47 5.97 -4.95
C LEU A 14 -2.44 6.53 -3.54
N ILE A 15 -3.53 6.34 -2.79
CA ILE A 15 -3.58 6.65 -1.36
C ILE A 15 -4.06 5.39 -0.66
N ALA A 16 -3.32 4.93 0.34
CA ALA A 16 -3.61 3.69 1.05
C ALA A 16 -3.27 3.80 2.54
N ILE A 17 -4.04 3.10 3.37
CA ILE A 17 -3.68 2.80 4.74
C ILE A 17 -3.29 1.34 4.79
N GLN A 18 -2.03 1.08 5.12
CA GLN A 18 -1.53 -0.25 5.43
C GLN A 18 -1.84 -0.55 6.89
N GLN A 19 -2.32 -1.76 7.16
CA GLN A 19 -2.43 -2.28 8.52
C GLN A 19 -1.62 -3.55 8.64
N THR A 20 -0.74 -3.60 9.64
CA THR A 20 0.16 -4.72 9.85
C THR A 20 0.43 -4.96 11.33
N TYR A 21 1.04 -6.11 11.62
CA TYR A 21 1.49 -6.45 12.95
C TYR A 21 2.66 -5.55 13.37
N GLN A 22 2.59 -5.02 14.59
CA GLN A 22 3.71 -4.35 15.24
C GLN A 22 3.84 -4.78 16.71
N GLU A 23 5.08 -4.98 17.14
CA GLU A 23 5.44 -5.15 18.55
C GLU A 23 5.76 -3.79 19.17
N VAL A 24 5.04 -3.45 20.23
CA VAL A 24 5.29 -2.26 21.03
C VAL A 24 5.52 -2.62 22.48
N GLN A 25 6.45 -1.91 23.12
CA GLN A 25 6.77 -2.12 24.53
C GLN A 25 5.88 -1.22 25.40
N ILE A 26 4.98 -1.83 26.17
CA ILE A 26 4.07 -1.13 27.08
C ILE A 26 4.38 -1.60 28.50
N LYS A 27 4.83 -0.68 29.38
CA LYS A 27 5.16 -0.98 30.78
C LYS A 27 6.07 -2.21 30.93
N ASN A 28 7.17 -2.26 30.17
CA ASN A 28 8.12 -3.38 30.08
C ASN A 28 7.57 -4.70 29.53
N THR A 29 6.36 -4.72 28.98
CA THR A 29 5.77 -5.91 28.33
C THR A 29 5.67 -5.68 26.83
N TRP A 30 6.20 -6.62 26.04
CA TRP A 30 6.02 -6.62 24.58
C TRP A 30 4.58 -7.01 24.25
N THR A 31 3.85 -6.10 23.61
CA THR A 31 2.46 -6.28 23.22
C THR A 31 2.37 -6.25 21.71
N ALA A 32 1.68 -7.25 21.15
CA ALA A 32 1.33 -7.31 19.74
C ALA A 32 0.09 -6.45 19.48
N LEU A 33 0.18 -5.50 18.55
CA LEU A 33 -0.95 -4.68 18.10
C LEU A 33 -0.98 -4.61 16.56
N ILE A 34 -2.16 -4.34 16.01
CA ILE A 34 -2.27 -3.83 14.64
C ILE A 34 -1.90 -2.36 14.64
N SER A 35 -0.86 -2.01 13.90
CA SER A 35 -0.54 -0.61 13.58
C SER A 35 -1.07 -0.26 12.19
N SER A 36 -1.31 1.03 11.99
CA SER A 36 -1.73 1.59 10.71
C SER A 36 -0.68 2.58 10.20
N GLU A 37 -0.32 2.48 8.93
CA GLU A 37 0.61 3.38 8.25
C GLU A 37 -0.07 3.98 7.02
N PHE A 38 0.08 5.29 6.81
CA PHE A 38 -0.52 6.00 5.69
C PHE A 38 0.50 6.15 4.56
N HIS A 39 0.12 5.75 3.36
CA HIS A 39 0.91 5.83 2.15
C HIS A 39 0.20 6.66 1.09
N ALA A 40 0.94 7.54 0.43
CA ALA A 40 0.44 8.27 -0.73
C ALA A 40 1.54 8.38 -1.80
N ASN A 41 1.18 8.06 -3.04
CA ASN A 41 1.97 8.33 -4.23
C ASN A 41 1.12 9.25 -5.12
N CYS A 42 1.46 10.53 -5.15
CA CYS A 42 0.69 11.53 -5.86
C CYS A 42 1.48 12.09 -7.05
N VAL A 43 0.82 12.14 -8.21
CA VAL A 43 1.38 12.69 -9.45
C VAL A 43 0.79 14.07 -9.79
N ASP A 44 -0.30 14.46 -9.13
CA ASP A 44 -0.94 15.76 -9.25
C ASP A 44 -1.35 16.37 -7.89
N GLN A 45 -1.78 17.63 -7.92
CA GLN A 45 -2.18 18.37 -6.73
C GLN A 45 -3.50 17.86 -6.10
N ASN A 46 -4.42 17.33 -6.91
CA ASN A 46 -5.69 16.80 -6.41
C ASN A 46 -5.44 15.61 -5.47
N CYS A 47 -4.49 14.74 -5.83
CA CYS A 47 -4.07 13.64 -4.97
C CYS A 47 -3.40 14.15 -3.69
N VAL A 48 -2.53 15.17 -3.76
CA VAL A 48 -1.89 15.73 -2.57
C VAL A 48 -2.93 16.28 -1.60
N ASP A 49 -3.88 17.07 -2.10
CA ASP A 49 -4.93 17.67 -1.29
C ASP A 49 -5.84 16.60 -0.67
N ARG A 50 -6.19 15.57 -1.46
CA ARG A 50 -6.96 14.41 -1.00
C ARG A 50 -6.21 13.62 0.07
N ALA A 51 -4.91 13.38 -0.11
CA ALA A 51 -4.07 12.67 0.84
C ALA A 51 -4.00 13.43 2.18
N MET A 52 -3.82 14.75 2.16
CA MET A 52 -3.83 15.57 3.37
C MET A 52 -5.16 15.49 4.13
N GLN A 53 -6.29 15.48 3.41
CA GLN A 53 -7.61 15.33 4.03
C GLN A 53 -7.80 13.95 4.67
N LEU A 54 -7.38 12.89 3.97
CA LEU A 54 -7.53 11.51 4.43
C LEU A 54 -6.57 11.14 5.56
N GLN A 55 -5.39 11.76 5.62
CA GLN A 55 -4.43 11.51 6.70
C GLN A 55 -5.03 11.78 8.09
N GLN A 56 -5.95 12.75 8.21
CA GLN A 56 -6.61 13.07 9.47
C GLN A 56 -7.91 12.28 9.69
N LYS A 57 -8.63 11.97 8.61
CA LYS A 57 -9.98 11.40 8.67
C LYS A 57 -10.02 9.87 8.54
N GLY A 58 -8.93 9.27 8.07
CA GLY A 58 -8.92 7.89 7.60
C GLY A 58 -9.51 7.75 6.20
N ILE A 59 -9.38 6.54 5.65
CA ILE A 59 -9.98 6.15 4.37
C ILE A 59 -11.25 5.35 4.66
N ASN A 60 -12.35 5.75 4.03
CA ASN A 60 -13.57 4.95 4.01
C ASN A 60 -13.75 4.34 2.62
N SER A 61 -13.23 3.13 2.44
CA SER A 61 -13.33 2.42 1.17
C SER A 61 -14.79 2.02 0.89
N THR A 62 -15.17 2.11 -0.37
CA THR A 62 -16.47 1.61 -0.87
C THR A 62 -16.43 0.13 -1.25
N ARG A 63 -15.23 -0.48 -1.23
CA ARG A 63 -15.02 -1.87 -1.62
C ARG A 63 -15.37 -2.83 -0.48
N THR A 64 -15.68 -4.07 -0.85
CA THR A 64 -15.87 -5.16 0.11
C THR A 64 -14.59 -5.38 0.91
N GLN A 65 -14.69 -5.22 2.23
CA GLN A 65 -13.57 -5.49 3.13
C GLN A 65 -13.36 -6.99 3.29
N VAL A 66 -12.11 -7.43 3.15
CA VAL A 66 -11.66 -8.79 3.39
C VAL A 66 -10.85 -8.87 4.68
N ALA A 67 -11.00 -9.99 5.40
CA ALA A 67 -10.24 -10.29 6.60
C ALA A 67 -8.86 -10.86 6.22
N CYS A 68 -7.80 -10.22 6.69
CA CYS A 68 -6.42 -10.59 6.37
C CYS A 68 -5.63 -10.92 7.63
N TYR A 69 -4.83 -11.98 7.57
CA TYR A 69 -3.93 -12.33 8.66
C TYR A 69 -2.68 -11.46 8.64
N THR A 70 -2.32 -10.91 9.79
CA THR A 70 -1.06 -10.21 10.00
C THR A 70 -0.07 -11.14 10.70
N TYR A 71 1.10 -11.35 10.11
CA TYR A 71 2.13 -12.25 10.65
C TYR A 71 3.37 -11.46 11.08
N PRO A 72 3.90 -11.66 12.31
CA PRO A 72 5.28 -11.31 12.60
C PRO A 72 6.27 -12.28 11.94
N LEU A 73 7.48 -11.79 11.65
CA LEU A 73 8.62 -12.59 11.19
C LEU A 73 8.95 -13.77 12.14
N SER A 74 8.51 -13.73 13.41
CA SER A 74 9.09 -14.56 14.48
C SER A 74 8.17 -15.53 15.24
N LYS A 75 6.81 -15.51 15.19
CA LYS A 75 5.89 -16.61 15.67
C LYS A 75 4.38 -16.25 15.84
N LEU A 76 3.53 -17.28 15.67
CA LEU A 76 2.25 -17.69 16.31
C LEU A 76 1.10 -16.70 16.61
N HIS A 77 1.28 -15.38 16.65
CA HIS A 77 0.18 -14.45 16.90
C HIS A 77 -0.46 -14.02 15.58
N THR A 78 -1.61 -14.62 15.28
CA THR A 78 -2.47 -14.24 14.16
C THR A 78 -3.44 -13.17 14.66
N GLN A 79 -3.16 -11.91 14.32
CA GLN A 79 -4.18 -10.87 14.35
C GLN A 79 -4.81 -10.74 12.98
N ILE A 80 -6.04 -10.23 12.96
CA ILE A 80 -6.81 -10.02 11.73
C ILE A 80 -6.98 -8.52 11.56
N CYS A 81 -6.66 -8.01 10.38
CA CYS A 81 -7.05 -6.68 9.95
C CYS A 81 -8.08 -6.78 8.82
N MET A 82 -8.86 -5.71 8.61
CA MET A 82 -9.87 -5.62 7.58
C MET A 82 -9.43 -4.57 6.56
N GLY A 83 -9.33 -4.96 5.28
CA GLY A 83 -8.96 -4.04 4.22
C GLY A 83 -9.51 -4.47 2.86
N ASP A 84 -9.24 -3.70 1.82
CA ASP A 84 -9.62 -4.03 0.44
C ASP A 84 -8.78 -5.16 -0.13
N PHE A 85 -7.51 -5.26 0.31
CA PHE A 85 -6.55 -6.23 -0.17
C PHE A 85 -5.75 -6.83 0.97
N CYS A 86 -5.45 -8.12 0.89
CA CYS A 86 -4.43 -8.74 1.72
C CYS A 86 -3.09 -8.72 1.00
N TYR A 87 -2.01 -8.47 1.73
CA TYR A 87 -0.66 -8.62 1.20
C TYR A 87 0.17 -9.52 2.12
N TRP A 88 1.20 -10.11 1.53
CA TRP A 88 2.22 -10.87 2.22
C TRP A 88 3.57 -10.53 1.61
N HIS A 89 4.58 -10.42 2.45
CA HIS A 89 5.94 -10.09 2.06
C HIS A 89 6.89 -11.05 2.76
N ASN A 90 7.79 -11.65 1.98
CA ASN A 90 8.79 -12.57 2.53
C ASN A 90 10.15 -11.85 2.55
N VAL A 91 10.63 -11.52 3.75
CA VAL A 91 11.95 -10.90 3.94
C VAL A 91 12.77 -11.79 4.85
N SER A 92 13.94 -12.21 4.37
CA SER A 92 14.97 -12.86 5.17
C SER A 92 14.48 -14.07 6.00
N GLY A 93 13.56 -14.87 5.43
CA GLY A 93 13.08 -16.11 6.05
C GLY A 93 11.89 -15.95 7.00
N GLY A 94 11.34 -14.74 7.16
CA GLY A 94 10.04 -14.54 7.80
C GLY A 94 9.00 -14.00 6.83
N VAL A 95 7.75 -14.43 7.01
CA VAL A 95 6.60 -13.89 6.28
C VAL A 95 5.95 -12.83 7.13
N THR A 96 5.89 -11.59 6.63
CA THR A 96 5.00 -10.55 7.15
C THR A 96 3.77 -10.44 6.27
N GLY A 97 2.68 -9.97 6.85
CA GLY A 97 1.43 -9.78 6.11
C GLY A 97 0.55 -8.75 6.77
N GLY A 98 -0.42 -8.28 6.00
CA GLY A 98 -1.30 -7.22 6.41
C GLY A 98 -2.42 -7.01 5.41
N CYS A 99 -3.10 -5.89 5.56
CA CYS A 99 -4.12 -5.45 4.62
C CYS A 99 -3.91 -3.98 4.22
N PHE A 100 -4.43 -3.63 3.06
CA PHE A 100 -4.51 -2.27 2.58
C PHE A 100 -5.96 -1.86 2.45
N THR A 101 -6.30 -0.68 2.95
CA THR A 101 -7.51 0.06 2.57
C THR A 101 -7.08 1.19 1.64
N VAL A 102 -7.68 1.32 0.47
CA VAL A 102 -7.28 2.28 -0.57
C VAL A 102 -8.37 3.31 -0.85
N ASP A 103 -7.98 4.54 -1.15
CA ASP A 103 -8.86 5.52 -1.79
C ASP A 103 -8.62 5.44 -3.30
N ASP A 104 -9.61 4.93 -4.03
CA ASP A 104 -9.55 4.77 -5.48
C ASP A 104 -10.20 5.95 -6.24
N SER A 105 -10.61 6.99 -5.52
CA SER A 105 -11.33 8.14 -6.07
C SER A 105 -10.54 8.93 -7.13
N LEU A 106 -9.21 8.87 -7.07
CA LEU A 106 -8.28 9.56 -7.97
C LEU A 106 -7.36 8.59 -8.71
N ALA A 107 -7.62 7.28 -8.63
CA ALA A 107 -6.78 6.27 -9.26
C ALA A 107 -6.99 6.28 -10.79
N GLU A 108 -6.31 7.19 -11.47
CA GLU A 108 -6.23 7.26 -12.92
C GLU A 108 -4.92 6.60 -13.39
N GLY A 109 -5.03 5.73 -14.40
CA GLY A 109 -3.90 5.03 -14.99
C GLY A 109 -3.75 5.44 -16.44
N ASP A 110 -2.87 6.41 -16.70
CA ASP A 110 -2.53 6.81 -18.06
C ASP A 110 -1.34 5.97 -18.58
N MET A 111 -1.57 5.27 -19.69
CA MET A 111 -0.53 4.50 -20.37
C MET A 111 -0.04 5.28 -21.59
N GLU A 112 1.11 5.95 -21.47
CA GLU A 112 1.77 6.58 -22.62
C GLU A 112 2.55 5.53 -23.43
N VAL A 113 2.04 5.19 -24.61
CA VAL A 113 2.75 4.33 -25.59
C VAL A 113 3.49 5.21 -26.59
N TRP A 114 4.81 5.32 -26.47
CA TRP A 114 5.65 5.99 -27.46
C TRP A 114 5.69 5.19 -28.78
N ARG A 115 5.01 5.67 -29.82
CA ARG A 115 5.10 5.12 -31.19
C ARG A 115 6.32 5.68 -31.92
N TRP A 116 7.29 4.83 -32.20
CA TRP A 116 8.35 5.14 -33.16
C TRP A 116 7.77 5.13 -34.59
N LYS A 117 7.92 6.24 -35.32
CA LYS A 117 7.75 6.25 -36.78
C LYS A 117 9.12 6.08 -37.41
N TYR A 118 9.34 4.99 -38.14
CA TYR A 118 10.43 4.92 -39.11
C TYR A 118 10.08 5.84 -40.28
N GLY A 119 10.92 6.87 -40.50
CA GLY A 119 10.92 7.63 -41.74
C GLY A 119 11.47 6.73 -42.85
N VAL A 120 10.74 6.66 -43.96
CA VAL A 120 11.17 6.05 -45.22
C VAL A 120 11.94 7.08 -46.02
#